data_AF-A0A967CV92-F1
#
_entry.id   AF-A0A967CV92-F1
#
_cell.length_a   1.000
_cell.length_b   1.000
_cell.length_c   1.000
_cell.angle_alpha   90.00
_cell.angle_beta   90.00
_cell.angle_gamma   90.00
#
_symmetry.space_group_name_H-M   'P 1'
#
loop_
_entity.id
_entity.type
_entity.pdbx_description
1 polymer ?
#
loop_
_entity_poly.entity_id
_entity_poly.type
_entity_poly.pdbx_seq_one_letter_code
_entity_poly.pdbx_strand_id
1 'polypeptide(L)'
;MLINVYAAQTVIVLAAAAAMLFAIPEGCRRVFRKWQLLFPAALAALAAVVQLIYPSLLELNQPEMWQLSIVAAVIGVARGQFMRLDVDQIWNVVRLPRAPEGLLAAIMLMLFAIIGGAEALVFEPAREPEVPGFHLLIAIGMTMAAAFLIGRAGAAWFRIPHVPHQDLIEPAA
;
A
#
# COMPACT_ATOMS: atom_id res chain seq x y z
N MET A 1 21.59 7.89 17.56
CA MET A 1 21.24 7.42 16.20
C MET A 1 20.33 6.17 16.23
N LEU A 2 20.58 5.18 17.09
CA LEU A 2 19.73 3.99 17.28
C LEU A 2 18.24 4.27 17.49
N ILE A 3 17.90 5.23 18.35
CA ILE A 3 16.50 5.62 18.64
C ILE A 3 15.75 6.03 17.36
N ASN A 4 16.45 6.62 16.38
CA ASN A 4 15.85 7.11 15.15
C ASN A 4 15.56 5.96 14.15
N VAL A 5 16.44 4.95 14.09
CA VAL A 5 16.24 3.77 13.25
C VAL A 5 15.05 2.94 13.75
N TYR A 6 14.98 2.68 15.06
CA TYR A 6 13.83 1.97 15.62
C TYR A 6 12.53 2.78 15.52
N ALA A 7 12.59 4.10 15.67
CA ALA A 7 11.43 4.97 15.44
C ALA A 7 10.94 4.91 13.98
N ALA A 8 11.84 4.94 13.00
CA ALA A 8 11.46 4.80 11.59
C ALA A 8 10.83 3.43 11.30
N GLN A 9 11.45 2.34 11.76
CA GLN A 9 10.96 0.98 11.54
C GLN A 9 9.60 0.75 12.21
N THR A 10 9.41 1.24 13.44
CA THR A 10 8.10 1.17 14.10
C THR A 10 7.04 1.95 13.34
N VAL A 11 7.34 3.13 12.80
CA VAL A 11 6.41 3.88 11.95
C VAL A 11 6.07 3.12 10.67
N ILE A 12 7.06 2.51 10.00
CA ILE A 12 6.85 1.71 8.78
C ILE A 12 5.92 0.53 9.06
N VAL A 13 6.19 -0.24 10.11
CA VAL A 13 5.37 -1.41 10.50
C VAL A 13 3.96 -0.98 10.90
N LEU A 14 3.80 0.09 11.67
CA LEU A 14 2.48 0.61 12.05
C LEU A 14 1.69 1.11 10.84
N ALA A 15 2.33 1.81 9.91
CA ALA A 15 1.70 2.29 8.69
C ALA A 15 1.28 1.12 7.79
N ALA A 16 2.14 0.11 7.61
CA ALA A 16 1.82 -1.09 6.84
C ALA A 16 0.70 -1.93 7.49
N ALA A 17 0.70 -2.07 8.82
CA ALA A 17 -0.35 -2.74 9.57
C ALA A 17 -1.70 -2.01 9.40
N ALA A 18 -1.69 -0.68 9.53
CA ALA A 18 -2.87 0.13 9.30
C ALA A 18 -3.37 0.00 7.85
N ALA A 19 -2.47 0.04 6.86
CA ALA A 19 -2.83 -0.16 5.45
C ALA A 19 -3.52 -1.52 5.23
N MET A 20 -3.00 -2.58 5.83
CA MET A 20 -3.60 -3.92 5.80
C MET A 20 -4.98 -3.93 6.47
N LEU A 21 -5.12 -3.35 7.66
CA LEU A 21 -6.40 -3.30 8.38
C LEU A 21 -7.49 -2.56 7.58
N PHE A 22 -7.13 -1.44 6.95
CA PHE A 22 -8.05 -0.69 6.08
C PHE A 22 -8.35 -1.42 4.77
N ALA A 23 -7.50 -2.35 4.32
CA ALA A 23 -7.75 -3.18 3.15
C ALA A 23 -8.60 -4.44 3.45
N ILE A 24 -8.78 -4.84 4.71
CA ILE A 24 -9.60 -6.02 5.08
C ILE A 24 -11.06 -5.88 4.58
N PRO A 25 -11.76 -4.75 4.79
CA PRO A 25 -13.11 -4.56 4.26
C PRO A 25 -13.20 -4.74 2.73
N GLU A 26 -12.16 -4.32 2.00
CA GLU A 26 -12.07 -4.50 0.54
C GLU A 26 -12.00 -5.97 0.15
N GLY A 27 -11.22 -6.77 0.87
CA GLY A 27 -11.09 -8.21 0.63
C GLY A 27 -12.33 -9.01 1.02
N CYS A 28 -13.00 -8.59 2.09
CA CYS A 28 -14.19 -9.26 2.64
C CYS A 28 -15.51 -8.87 1.95
N ARG A 29 -15.48 -8.11 0.85
CA ARG A 29 -16.67 -7.62 0.11
C ARG A 29 -17.66 -6.82 0.97
N ARG A 30 -17.14 -6.15 2.02
CA ARG A 30 -17.96 -5.32 2.91
C ARG A 30 -18.24 -3.97 2.25
N VAL A 31 -19.33 -3.35 2.68
CA VAL A 31 -19.66 -1.96 2.33
C VAL A 31 -18.84 -1.06 3.23
N PHE A 32 -18.18 -0.06 2.66
CA PHE A 32 -17.35 0.89 3.40
C PHE A 32 -17.45 2.30 2.78
N ARG A 33 -16.94 3.32 3.47
CA ARG A 33 -17.11 4.71 3.02
C ARG A 33 -16.16 5.03 1.87
N LYS A 34 -16.64 5.84 0.91
CA LYS A 34 -15.88 6.26 -0.27
C LYS A 34 -14.43 6.67 0.04
N TRP A 35 -14.24 7.57 1.01
CA TRP A 35 -12.93 8.12 1.39
C TRP A 35 -11.93 7.06 1.90
N GLN A 36 -12.42 5.94 2.47
CA GLN A 36 -11.56 4.86 2.98
C GLN A 36 -10.84 4.10 1.86
N LEU A 37 -11.29 4.24 0.60
CA LEU A 37 -10.63 3.65 -0.56
C LEU A 37 -9.20 4.17 -0.77
N LEU A 38 -8.92 5.40 -0.34
CA LEU A 38 -7.59 6.02 -0.48
C LEU A 38 -6.67 5.73 0.70
N PHE A 39 -7.22 5.26 1.83
CA PHE A 39 -6.46 5.06 3.08
C PHE A 39 -5.35 4.00 2.94
N PRO A 40 -5.62 2.80 2.40
CA PRO A 40 -4.58 1.80 2.20
C PRO A 40 -3.43 2.32 1.34
N ALA A 41 -3.73 3.05 0.27
CA ALA A 41 -2.73 3.63 -0.61
C ALA A 41 -1.91 4.73 0.06
N ALA A 42 -2.55 5.63 0.82
CA ALA A 42 -1.87 6.72 1.52
C ALA A 42 -0.92 6.18 2.60
N LEU A 43 -1.36 5.18 3.37
CA LEU A 43 -0.55 4.54 4.40
C LEU A 43 0.61 3.72 3.81
N ALA A 44 0.37 3.03 2.70
CA ALA A 44 1.42 2.32 1.98
C ALA A 44 2.47 3.28 1.41
N ALA A 45 2.05 4.41 0.85
CA ALA A 45 2.94 5.47 0.39
C ALA A 45 3.78 6.02 1.53
N LEU A 46 3.17 6.28 2.69
CA LEU A 46 3.90 6.74 3.87
C LEU A 46 4.95 5.72 4.33
N ALA A 47 4.60 4.43 4.40
CA ALA A 47 5.55 3.38 4.75
C ALA A 47 6.73 3.31 3.77
N ALA A 48 6.47 3.37 2.46
CA ALA A 48 7.50 3.35 1.44
C ALA A 48 8.39 4.61 1.48
N VAL A 49 7.81 5.80 1.67
CA VAL A 49 8.57 7.05 1.76
C VAL A 49 9.48 7.07 2.98
N VAL A 50 9.00 6.61 4.14
CA VAL A 50 9.83 6.53 5.35
C VAL A 50 10.99 5.54 5.16
N GLN A 51 10.73 4.39 4.53
CA GLN A 51 11.77 3.41 4.16
C GLN A 51 12.81 3.99 3.18
N LEU A 52 12.40 4.81 2.21
CA LEU A 52 13.32 5.42 1.25
C LEU A 52 14.19 6.52 1.86
N ILE A 53 13.69 7.22 2.88
CA ILE A 53 14.42 8.31 3.54
C ILE A 53 15.43 7.74 4.56
N TYR A 54 15.13 6.61 5.19
CA TYR A 54 15.97 5.98 6.22
C TYR A 54 16.39 4.55 5.80
N PRO A 55 17.70 4.23 5.73
CA PRO A 55 18.82 4.90 6.39
C PRO A 55 19.68 5.83 5.50
N SER A 56 19.58 5.76 4.17
CA SER A 56 20.37 6.62 3.28
C SER A 56 19.67 6.92 1.96
N LEU A 57 19.92 8.11 1.39
CA LEU A 57 19.42 8.52 0.07
C LEU A 57 20.08 7.77 -1.09
N LEU A 58 20.98 6.82 -0.82
CA LEU A 58 21.68 6.08 -1.87
C LEU A 58 20.70 5.23 -2.70
N GLU A 59 19.63 4.73 -2.07
CA GLU A 59 18.60 3.93 -2.74
C GLU A 59 17.75 4.74 -3.73
N LEU A 60 17.56 6.05 -3.46
CA LEU A 60 16.87 6.94 -4.40
C LEU A 60 17.58 7.02 -5.76
N ASN A 61 18.89 6.78 -5.80
CA ASN A 61 19.69 6.86 -7.01
C ASN A 61 19.64 5.58 -7.86
N GLN A 62 18.87 4.57 -7.45
CA GLN A 62 18.72 3.33 -8.21
C GLN A 62 17.58 3.43 -9.23
N PRO A 63 17.88 3.48 -10.55
CA PRO A 63 16.86 3.65 -11.58
C PRO A 63 15.89 2.45 -11.67
N GLU A 64 16.37 1.25 -11.35
CA GLU A 64 15.60 0.02 -11.40
C GLU A 64 14.37 0.07 -10.48
N MET A 65 14.53 0.59 -9.26
CA MET A 65 13.44 0.77 -8.31
C MET A 65 12.34 1.67 -8.86
N TRP A 66 12.70 2.80 -9.49
CA TRP A 66 11.74 3.74 -10.06
C TRP A 66 11.03 3.14 -11.27
N GLN A 67 11.75 2.44 -12.15
CA GLN A 67 11.15 1.76 -13.30
C GLN A 67 10.13 0.71 -12.85
N LEU A 68 10.50 -0.15 -11.88
CA LEU A 68 9.61 -1.16 -11.33
C LEU A 68 8.40 -0.54 -10.62
N SER A 69 8.60 0.56 -9.89
CA SER A 69 7.52 1.30 -9.22
C SER A 69 6.53 1.89 -10.22
N ILE A 70 7.03 2.46 -11.33
CA ILE A 70 6.17 2.98 -12.41
C ILE A 70 5.37 1.83 -13.04
N VAL A 71 6.02 0.71 -13.35
CA VAL A 71 5.35 -0.48 -13.89
C VAL A 71 4.27 -0.99 -12.92
N ALA A 72 4.59 -1.09 -11.63
CA ALA A 72 3.64 -1.49 -10.59
C ALA A 72 2.45 -0.52 -10.50
N ALA A 73 2.70 0.80 -10.58
CA ALA A 73 1.65 1.82 -10.61
C ALA A 73 0.75 1.67 -11.84
N VAL A 74 1.30 1.45 -13.03
CA VAL A 74 0.54 1.24 -14.27
C VAL A 74 -0.32 -0.02 -14.17
N ILE A 75 0.23 -1.12 -13.65
CA ILE A 75 -0.53 -2.35 -13.39
C ILE A 75 -1.65 -2.07 -12.38
N GLY A 76 -1.37 -1.31 -11.32
CA GLY A 76 -2.34 -0.87 -10.33
C GLY A 76 -3.48 -0.07 -10.97
N VAL A 77 -3.15 0.93 -11.79
CA VAL A 77 -4.12 1.74 -12.53
C VAL A 77 -4.99 0.85 -13.40
N ALA A 78 -4.38 -0.02 -14.22
CA ALA A 78 -5.13 -0.94 -15.07
C ALA A 78 -6.10 -1.80 -14.24
N ARG A 79 -5.65 -2.37 -13.13
CA ARG A 79 -6.50 -3.15 -12.23
C ARG A 79 -7.63 -2.32 -11.61
N GLY A 80 -7.35 -1.09 -11.17
CA GLY A 80 -8.38 -0.16 -10.68
C GLY A 80 -9.39 0.25 -11.76
N GLN A 81 -8.99 0.28 -13.03
CA GLN A 81 -9.88 0.55 -14.16
C GLN A 81 -10.78 -0.64 -14.53
N PHE A 82 -10.30 -1.87 -14.38
CA PHE A 82 -11.07 -3.07 -14.75
C PHE A 82 -11.81 -3.74 -13.60
N MET A 83 -11.58 -3.33 -12.35
CA MET A 83 -12.32 -3.89 -11.22
C MET A 83 -13.79 -3.46 -11.23
N ARG A 84 -14.66 -4.36 -10.75
CA ARG A 84 -16.07 -4.05 -10.49
C ARG A 84 -16.17 -3.22 -9.22
N LEU A 85 -17.00 -2.18 -9.29
CA LEU A 85 -17.21 -1.21 -8.23
C LEU A 85 -18.72 -0.99 -8.14
N ASP A 86 -19.31 -1.25 -7.00
CA ASP A 86 -20.71 -0.91 -6.73
C ASP A 86 -20.69 0.33 -5.82
N VAL A 87 -21.43 1.38 -6.20
CA VAL A 87 -21.42 2.67 -5.50
C VAL A 87 -22.83 3.11 -5.16
N ASP A 88 -23.02 3.42 -3.90
CA ASP A 88 -24.20 4.09 -3.39
C ASP A 88 -23.88 5.58 -3.23
N GLN A 89 -24.42 6.40 -4.15
CA GLN A 89 -24.17 7.83 -4.18
C GLN A 89 -24.93 8.58 -3.08
N ILE A 90 -26.03 8.01 -2.58
CA ILE A 90 -26.86 8.61 -1.53
C ILE A 90 -26.10 8.56 -0.19
N TRP A 91 -25.57 7.39 0.14
CA TRP A 91 -24.89 7.15 1.41
C TRP A 91 -23.36 7.33 1.35
N ASN A 92 -22.80 7.67 0.17
CA ASN A 92 -21.35 7.75 -0.09
C ASN A 92 -20.60 6.47 0.33
N VAL A 93 -21.22 5.31 0.07
CA VAL A 93 -20.62 4.00 0.35
C VAL A 93 -20.28 3.26 -0.93
N VAL A 94 -19.26 2.43 -0.83
CA VAL A 94 -18.68 1.68 -1.94
C VAL A 94 -18.51 0.24 -1.50
N ARG A 95 -18.71 -0.68 -2.44
CA ARG A 95 -18.43 -2.10 -2.27
C ARG A 95 -17.59 -2.59 -3.44
N LEU A 96 -16.57 -3.38 -3.14
CA LEU A 96 -15.78 -4.10 -4.14
C LEU A 96 -16.17 -5.58 -4.10
N PRO A 97 -16.98 -6.08 -5.04
CA PRO A 97 -17.46 -7.46 -5.00
C PRO A 97 -16.35 -8.50 -5.24
N ARG A 98 -15.30 -8.19 -6.01
CA ARG A 98 -14.17 -9.10 -6.27
C ARG A 98 -12.88 -8.34 -6.54
N ALA A 99 -12.13 -7.98 -5.50
CA ALA A 99 -10.86 -7.29 -5.65
C ALA A 99 -9.82 -7.62 -4.55
N PRO A 100 -9.48 -8.90 -4.31
CA PRO A 100 -8.56 -9.32 -3.24
C PRO A 100 -7.13 -8.79 -3.44
N GLU A 101 -6.78 -8.36 -4.66
CA GLU A 101 -5.44 -7.88 -5.02
C GLU A 101 -4.95 -6.73 -4.13
N GLY A 102 -5.85 -5.86 -3.66
CA GLY A 102 -5.50 -4.73 -2.79
C GLY A 102 -5.14 -5.19 -1.38
N LEU A 103 -5.91 -6.15 -0.84
CA LEU A 103 -5.57 -6.80 0.42
C LEU A 103 -4.26 -7.58 0.29
N LEU A 104 -4.06 -8.31 -0.81
CA LEU A 104 -2.83 -9.06 -1.07
C LEU A 104 -1.61 -8.13 -1.15
N ALA A 105 -1.72 -7.01 -1.85
CA ALA A 105 -0.66 -6.00 -1.91
C ALA A 105 -0.37 -5.37 -0.53
N ALA A 106 -1.39 -5.11 0.28
CA ALA A 106 -1.20 -4.61 1.65
C ALA A 106 -0.58 -5.66 2.58
N ILE A 107 -0.90 -6.95 2.40
CA ILE A 107 -0.24 -8.06 3.10
C ILE A 107 1.24 -8.14 2.70
N MET A 108 1.54 -8.06 1.40
CA MET A 108 2.93 -8.04 0.91
C MET A 108 3.73 -6.88 1.50
N LEU A 109 3.13 -5.68 1.53
CA LEU A 109 3.72 -4.51 2.18
C LEU A 109 4.01 -4.78 3.67
N MET A 110 3.06 -5.36 4.41
CA MET A 110 3.26 -5.69 5.82
C MET A 110 4.37 -6.73 6.02
N LEU A 111 4.44 -7.75 5.15
CA LEU A 111 5.50 -8.75 5.21
C LEU A 111 6.89 -8.11 4.99
N PHE A 112 7.05 -7.28 3.97
CA PHE A 112 8.30 -6.56 3.74
C PHE A 112 8.66 -5.62 4.90
N ALA A 113 7.67 -4.93 5.48
CA ALA A 113 7.89 -4.08 6.66
C ALA A 113 8.38 -4.88 7.88
N ILE A 114 7.80 -6.04 8.16
CA ILE A 114 8.24 -6.91 9.27
C ILE A 114 9.66 -7.43 9.01
N ILE A 115 9.95 -7.86 7.77
CA ILE A 115 11.27 -8.38 7.39
C ILE A 115 12.33 -7.28 7.53
N GLY A 116 12.06 -6.06 7.04
CA GLY A 116 12.96 -4.91 7.21
C GLY A 116 13.16 -4.51 8.67
N GLY A 117 12.10 -4.56 9.49
CA GLY A 117 12.19 -4.33 10.92
C GLY A 117 13.01 -5.41 11.66
N ALA A 118 12.86 -6.67 11.27
CA ALA A 118 13.63 -7.79 11.82
C ALA A 118 15.11 -7.70 11.41
N GLU A 119 15.40 -7.34 10.16
CA GLU A 119 16.76 -7.07 9.68
C GLU A 119 17.42 -5.97 10.54
N ALA A 120 16.72 -4.85 10.76
CA ALA A 120 17.22 -3.76 11.59
C ALA A 120 17.46 -4.16 13.06
N LEU A 121 16.74 -5.16 13.59
CA LEU A 121 16.92 -5.66 14.95
C LEU A 121 18.09 -6.64 15.08
N VAL A 122 18.33 -7.46 14.05
CA VAL A 122 19.32 -8.55 14.06
C VAL A 122 20.73 -8.07 13.66
N PHE A 123 20.84 -7.06 12.78
CA PHE A 123 22.12 -6.74 12.10
C PHE A 123 22.84 -5.44 12.55
N GLU A 124 22.49 -4.77 13.65
CA GLU A 124 23.22 -3.57 14.14
C GLU A 124 24.43 -3.92 15.06
N PRO A 125 25.63 -3.28 14.97
CA PRO A 125 26.26 -2.49 13.90
C PRO A 125 27.57 -3.15 13.44
N ALA A 126 27.52 -4.19 12.61
CA ALA A 126 28.69 -4.58 11.82
C ALA A 126 28.59 -3.84 10.47
N ARG A 127 29.34 -2.75 10.33
CA ARG A 127 29.59 -2.09 9.05
C ARG A 127 30.40 -3.01 8.12
N GLU A 128 29.85 -4.14 7.75
CA GLU A 128 30.36 -4.94 6.64
C GLU A 128 29.28 -5.08 5.56
N PRO A 129 29.59 -4.66 4.32
CA PRO A 129 28.60 -4.43 3.28
C PRO A 129 28.35 -5.70 2.48
N GLU A 130 27.79 -6.77 3.07
CA GLU A 130 27.79 -8.06 2.35
C GLU A 130 26.44 -8.58 1.86
N VAL A 131 25.31 -7.90 2.12
CA VAL A 131 24.08 -8.20 1.34
C VAL A 131 23.37 -6.94 0.84
N PRO A 132 24.03 -6.09 0.02
CA PRO A 132 23.39 -4.93 -0.62
C PRO A 132 22.12 -5.29 -1.40
N GLY A 133 21.97 -6.56 -1.83
CA GLY A 133 20.79 -7.02 -2.56
C GLY A 133 19.53 -7.23 -1.71
N PHE A 134 19.65 -7.58 -0.43
CA PHE A 134 18.46 -7.95 0.38
C PHE A 134 17.70 -6.71 0.86
N HIS A 135 18.41 -5.71 1.38
CA HIS A 135 17.81 -4.44 1.77
C HIS A 135 17.15 -3.74 0.58
N LEU A 136 17.84 -3.73 -0.57
CA LEU A 136 17.30 -3.24 -1.84
C LEU A 136 16.03 -3.98 -2.26
N LEU A 137 15.98 -5.31 -2.11
CA LEU A 137 14.80 -6.10 -2.43
C LEU A 137 13.60 -5.72 -1.55
N ILE A 138 13.83 -5.43 -0.27
CA ILE A 138 12.78 -4.93 0.64
C ILE A 138 12.29 -3.55 0.18
N ALA A 139 13.21 -2.63 -0.13
CA ALA A 139 12.87 -1.29 -0.61
C ALA A 139 12.07 -1.35 -1.93
N ILE A 140 12.51 -2.16 -2.89
CA ILE A 140 11.79 -2.41 -4.15
C ILE A 140 10.42 -3.03 -3.87
N GLY A 141 10.34 -4.04 -3.02
CA GLY A 141 9.07 -4.69 -2.67
C GLY A 141 8.05 -3.72 -2.06
N MET A 142 8.49 -2.89 -1.11
CA MET A 142 7.67 -1.88 -0.45
C MET A 142 7.19 -0.81 -1.44
N THR A 143 8.10 -0.27 -2.25
CA THR A 143 7.79 0.77 -3.25
C THR A 143 6.87 0.25 -4.34
N MET A 144 7.06 -0.97 -4.84
CA MET A 144 6.17 -1.60 -5.81
C MET A 144 4.77 -1.83 -5.22
N ALA A 145 4.67 -2.34 -3.99
CA ALA A 145 3.38 -2.57 -3.34
C ALA A 145 2.63 -1.24 -3.11
N ALA A 146 3.34 -0.21 -2.64
CA ALA A 146 2.77 1.12 -2.46
C ALA A 146 2.33 1.73 -3.80
N ALA A 147 3.17 1.67 -4.84
CA ALA A 147 2.87 2.19 -6.16
C ALA A 147 1.65 1.50 -6.79
N PHE A 148 1.56 0.17 -6.68
CA PHE A 148 0.39 -0.59 -7.11
C PHE A 148 -0.89 -0.14 -6.40
N LEU A 149 -0.85 0.00 -5.07
CA LEU A 149 -1.99 0.45 -4.27
C LEU A 149 -2.43 1.87 -4.64
N ILE A 150 -1.48 2.80 -4.82
CA ILE A 150 -1.75 4.18 -5.26
C ILE A 150 -2.40 4.19 -6.65
N GLY A 151 -1.83 3.46 -7.61
CA GLY A 151 -2.37 3.37 -8.96
C GLY A 151 -3.80 2.83 -8.97
N ARG A 152 -4.04 1.74 -8.23
CA ARG A 152 -5.37 1.12 -8.10
C ARG A 152 -6.37 2.05 -7.43
N ALA A 153 -6.04 2.60 -6.27
CA ALA A 153 -6.94 3.44 -5.50
C ALA A 153 -7.24 4.75 -6.24
N GLY A 154 -6.25 5.35 -6.89
CA GLY A 154 -6.41 6.54 -7.72
C GLY A 154 -7.34 6.29 -8.90
N ALA A 155 -7.09 5.24 -9.68
CA ALA A 155 -7.94 4.85 -10.81
C ALA A 155 -9.39 4.57 -10.37
N ALA A 156 -9.56 3.86 -9.26
CA ALA A 156 -10.87 3.60 -8.68
C ALA A 156 -11.58 4.89 -8.27
N TRP A 157 -10.86 5.82 -7.63
CA TRP A 157 -11.40 7.09 -7.17
C TRP A 157 -11.96 7.95 -8.30
N PHE A 158 -11.22 8.07 -9.41
CA PHE A 158 -11.66 8.82 -10.59
C PHE A 158 -12.86 8.19 -11.30
N ARG A 159 -13.08 6.88 -11.12
CA ARG A 159 -14.23 6.17 -11.70
C ARG A 159 -15.52 6.33 -10.90
N ILE A 160 -15.44 6.57 -9.59
CA ILE A 160 -16.63 6.63 -8.72
C ILE A 160 -17.76 7.52 -9.26
N PRO A 161 -17.51 8.73 -9.81
CA PRO A 161 -18.57 9.57 -10.36
C PRO A 161 -19.27 9.00 -11.61
N HIS A 162 -18.60 8.09 -12.33
CA HIS A 162 -19.05 7.53 -13.60
C HIS A 162 -19.74 6.17 -13.45
N VAL A 163 -19.78 5.61 -12.23
CA VAL A 163 -20.39 4.31 -11.97
C VAL A 163 -21.89 4.50 -11.70
N PRO A 164 -22.77 3.69 -12.34
CA PRO A 164 -24.20 3.72 -12.07
C PRO A 164 -24.49 3.50 -10.59
N HIS A 165 -25.42 4.28 -10.05
CA HIS A 165 -25.85 4.13 -8.68
C HIS A 165 -26.46 2.74 -8.44
N GLN A 166 -26.05 2.10 -7.35
CA GLN A 166 -26.68 0.90 -6.81
C GLN A 166 -26.97 1.13 -5.33
N ASP A 167 -28.15 0.71 -4.88
CA ASP A 167 -28.52 0.74 -3.47
C ASP A 167 -27.74 -0.34 -2.72
N LEU A 168 -26.80 0.08 -1.87
CA LEU A 168 -26.01 -0.83 -1.03
C LEU A 168 -26.57 -0.94 0.39
N ILE A 169 -27.38 0.04 0.79
CA ILE A 169 -28.08 0.08 2.06
C ILE A 169 -29.57 0.16 1.71
N GLU A 170 -30.33 -0.87 2.05
CA GLU A 170 -31.80 -0.79 1.97
C GLU A 170 -32.29 0.25 2.98
N PRO A 171 -33.07 1.26 2.57
CA PRO A 171 -33.74 2.13 3.53
C PRO A 171 -34.67 1.26 4.38
N ALA A 172 -34.52 1.34 5.71
CA ALA A 172 -35.43 0.67 6.63
C ALA A 172 -36.87 1.07 6.30
N ALA A 173 -37.69 0.08 5.94
CA ALA A 173 -39.11 0.22 5.62
C ALA A 173 -39.92 0.71 6.83
#